data_AF-A0A401QDM8-F1
#
_entry.id   AF-A0A401QDM8-F1
#
_cell.length_a   1.000
_cell.length_b   1.000
_cell.length_c   1.000
_cell.angle_alpha   90.00
_cell.angle_beta   90.00
_cell.angle_gamma   90.00
#
_symmetry.space_group_name_H-M   'P 1'
#
loop_
_entity.id
_entity.type
_entity.pdbx_description
1 polymer ?
#
loop_
_entity_poly.entity_id
_entity_poly.type
_entity_poly.pdbx_seq_one_letter_code
_entity_poly.pdbx_strand_id
1 'polypeptide(L)'
;MLQERPPSSSKSKKHVNKDSTEYRLRRERNNIAVRKSRDKAKRRNMETQQKALQYLSENERLHNKVEQLTQELETLRGLFRQVPEGALPHQRQ
;
A
#
# COMPACT_ATOMS: atom_id res chain seq x y z
N MET A 1 0.60 -8.79 -23.64
CA MET A 1 -0.26 -7.96 -24.50
C MET A 1 -0.11 -6.50 -24.07
N LEU A 2 0.73 -5.74 -24.77
CA LEU A 2 0.84 -4.29 -24.61
C LEU A 2 -0.19 -3.64 -25.53
N GLN A 3 -1.10 -2.85 -24.97
CA GLN A 3 -2.12 -2.16 -25.76
C GLN A 3 -1.52 -0.86 -26.32
N GLU A 4 -1.38 -0.83 -27.65
CA GLU A 4 -0.95 0.31 -28.46
C GLU A 4 -1.74 1.58 -28.10
N ARG A 5 -1.04 2.67 -27.76
CA ARG A 5 -1.65 3.99 -27.58
C ARG A 5 -1.90 4.59 -28.98
N PRO A 6 -3.10 5.15 -29.27
CA PRO A 6 -3.35 5.76 -30.56
C PRO A 6 -2.42 6.96 -30.77
N PRO A 7 -2.02 7.26 -32.02
CA PRO A 7 -1.08 8.32 -32.31
C PRO A 7 -1.64 9.64 -31.80
N SER A 8 -0.87 10.32 -30.93
CA SER A 8 -1.16 11.68 -30.54
C SER A 8 -1.10 12.54 -31.79
N SER A 9 -2.26 12.87 -32.36
CA SER A 9 -2.37 13.81 -33.47
C SER A 9 -1.61 15.07 -33.05
N SER A 10 -0.49 15.33 -33.70
CA SER A 10 0.27 16.57 -33.61
C SER A 10 -0.66 17.67 -34.10
N LYS A 11 -1.46 18.22 -33.18
CA LYS A 11 -2.34 19.34 -33.48
C LYS A 11 -1.41 20.52 -33.76
N SER A 12 -1.16 20.73 -35.06
CA SER A 12 -0.83 22.04 -35.62
C SER A 12 -1.59 23.09 -34.81
N LYS A 13 -0.87 24.13 -34.35
CA LYS A 13 -1.42 25.23 -33.54
C LYS A 13 -2.52 25.92 -34.36
N LYS A 14 -3.74 25.38 -34.33
CA LYS A 14 -4.91 26.04 -34.88
C LYS A 14 -5.01 27.36 -34.14
N HIS A 15 -5.07 28.47 -34.87
CA HIS A 15 -5.26 29.78 -34.27
C HIS A 15 -6.60 29.77 -33.51
N VAL A 16 -6.55 29.66 -32.18
CA VAL A 16 -7.74 29.60 -31.34
C VAL A 16 -8.09 31.01 -30.92
N ASN A 17 -9.28 31.47 -31.31
CA ASN A 17 -9.82 32.72 -30.79
C ASN A 17 -10.11 32.56 -29.28
N LYS A 18 -9.37 33.30 -28.45
CA LYS A 18 -9.45 33.20 -26.98
C LYS A 18 -10.69 33.88 -26.40
N ASP A 19 -11.31 34.79 -27.15
CA ASP A 19 -12.50 35.52 -26.71
C ASP A 19 -13.79 34.78 -27.07
N SER A 20 -13.70 33.71 -27.87
CA SER A 20 -14.83 32.84 -28.17
C SER A 20 -15.41 32.20 -26.91
N THR A 21 -16.74 32.23 -26.79
CA THR A 21 -17.50 31.54 -25.75
C THR A 21 -17.16 30.05 -25.67
N GLU A 22 -16.96 29.38 -26.82
CA GLU A 22 -16.58 27.97 -26.86
C GLU A 22 -15.21 27.73 -26.20
N TYR A 23 -14.23 28.60 -26.48
CA TYR A 23 -12.91 28.51 -25.86
C TYR A 23 -12.99 28.68 -24.35
N ARG A 24 -13.72 29.70 -23.88
CA ARG A 24 -13.92 29.95 -22.45
C ARG A 24 -14.53 28.74 -21.73
N LEU A 25 -15.60 28.17 -22.27
CA LEU A 25 -16.24 26.97 -21.70
C LEU A 25 -15.30 25.77 -21.65
N ARG A 26 -14.49 25.55 -22.70
CA ARG A 26 -13.50 24.47 -22.73
C ARG A 26 -12.40 24.67 -21.68
N ARG A 27 -11.92 25.89 -21.50
CA ARG A 27 -10.93 26.24 -20.46
C ARG A 27 -11.50 26.07 -19.06
N GLU A 28 -12.74 26.51 -18.84
CA GLU A 28 -13.42 26.34 -17.56
C GLU A 28 -13.56 24.86 -17.19
N ARG A 29 -14.05 24.02 -18.10
CA ARG A 29 -14.12 22.56 -17.92
C ARG A 29 -12.75 21.96 -17.63
N ASN A 30 -11.72 22.37 -18.36
CA ASN A 30 -10.37 21.88 -18.14
C ASN A 30 -9.84 22.28 -16.75
N ASN A 31 -10.07 23.52 -16.32
CA ASN A 31 -9.66 23.98 -14.99
C ASN A 31 -10.33 23.16 -13.88
N ILE A 32 -11.62 22.82 -14.03
CA ILE A 32 -12.33 21.93 -13.10
C ILE A 32 -11.68 20.54 -13.10
N ALA A 33 -11.42 19.97 -14.29
CA ALA A 33 -10.79 18.65 -14.41
C ALA A 33 -9.38 18.61 -13.79
N VAL A 34 -8.59 19.67 -13.98
CA VAL A 34 -7.25 19.82 -13.39
C VAL A 34 -7.34 19.87 -11.87
N ARG A 35 -8.23 20.69 -11.29
CA ARG A 35 -8.44 20.73 -9.83
C ARG A 35 -8.81 19.34 -9.30
N LYS A 36 -9.80 18.69 -9.90
CA LYS A 36 -10.23 17.34 -9.53
C LYS A 36 -9.08 16.31 -9.61
N SER A 37 -8.25 16.39 -10.65
CA SER A 37 -7.08 15.52 -10.81
C SER A 37 -6.05 15.74 -9.71
N ARG A 38 -5.75 17.00 -9.40
CA ARG A 38 -4.81 17.39 -8.32
C ARG A 38 -5.30 16.92 -6.95
N ASP A 39 -6.58 17.13 -6.64
CA ASP A 39 -7.16 16.69 -5.38
C ASP A 39 -7.13 15.17 -5.23
N LYS A 40 -7.40 14.44 -6.32
CA LYS A 40 -7.29 12.98 -6.36
C LYS A 40 -5.85 12.51 -6.11
N ALA A 41 -4.86 13.17 -6.73
CA ALA A 41 -3.45 12.84 -6.52
C ALA A 41 -3.01 13.15 -5.08
N LYS A 42 -3.42 14.31 -4.54
CA LYS A 42 -3.15 14.69 -3.16
C LYS A 42 -3.72 13.67 -2.17
N ARG A 43 -4.99 13.27 -2.36
CA ARG A 43 -5.64 12.25 -1.53
C ARG A 43 -4.91 10.91 -1.60
N ARG A 44 -4.56 10.46 -2.81
CA ARG A 44 -3.78 9.22 -2.99
C ARG A 44 -2.46 9.27 -2.22
N ASN A 45 -1.74 10.38 -2.28
CA ASN A 45 -0.47 10.52 -1.56
C ASN A 45 -0.67 10.45 -0.04
N MET A 46 -1.72 11.10 0.48
CA MET A 46 -2.06 11.03 1.91
C MET A 46 -2.45 9.62 2.33
N GLU A 47 -3.28 8.93 1.55
CA GLU A 47 -3.66 7.53 1.79
C GLU A 47 -2.44 6.61 1.80
N THR A 48 -1.49 6.81 0.88
CA THR A 48 -0.23 6.05 0.85
C THR A 48 0.61 6.30 2.11
N GLN A 49 0.74 7.56 2.55
CA GLN A 49 1.44 7.89 3.79
C GLN A 49 0.77 7.23 5.01
N GLN A 50 -0.55 7.27 5.08
CA GLN A 50 -1.30 6.62 6.16
C GLN A 50 -1.11 5.10 6.16
N LYS A 51 -1.14 4.45 4.99
CA LYS A 51 -0.86 3.01 4.87
C LYS A 51 0.55 2.66 5.31
N ALA A 52 1.54 3.49 5.00
CA ALA A 52 2.91 3.26 5.46
C ALA A 52 2.99 3.25 7.00
N LEU A 53 2.31 4.18 7.67
CA LEU A 53 2.23 4.19 9.14
C LEU A 53 1.50 2.96 9.69
N GLN A 54 0.41 2.54 9.05
CA GLN A 54 -0.30 1.31 9.43
C GLN A 54 0.59 0.08 9.30
N TYR A 55 1.35 -0.04 8.20
CA TYR A 55 2.28 -1.15 8.02
C TYR A 55 3.41 -1.14 9.03
N LEU A 56 3.94 0.02 9.41
CA LEU A 56 4.96 0.12 10.45
C LEU A 56 4.43 -0.40 11.80
N SER A 57 3.25 0.07 12.21
CA SER A 57 2.62 -0.36 13.47
C SER A 57 2.27 -1.85 13.47
N GLU A 58 1.72 -2.35 12.37
CA GLU A 58 1.40 -3.78 12.25
C GLU A 58 2.67 -4.65 12.25
N ASN A 59 3.74 -4.18 11.62
CA ASN A 59 5.01 -4.89 11.60
C ASN A 59 5.62 -4.99 13.02
N GLU A 60 5.62 -3.89 13.77
CA GLU A 60 6.03 -3.89 15.18
C GLU A 60 5.19 -4.87 16.01
N ARG A 61 3.86 -4.84 15.84
CA ARG A 61 2.95 -5.77 16.52
C ARG A 61 3.27 -7.23 16.21
N LEU A 62 3.57 -7.54 14.94
CA LEU A 62 3.95 -8.88 14.50
C LEU A 62 5.30 -9.30 15.07
N HIS A 63 6.30 -8.41 15.07
CA HIS A 63 7.60 -8.67 15.71
C HIS A 63 7.46 -9.01 17.19
N ASN A 64 6.70 -8.21 17.94
CA ASN A 64 6.44 -8.49 19.36
C ASN A 64 5.74 -9.84 19.56
N LYS A 65 4.82 -10.21 18.66
CA LYS A 65 4.14 -11.51 18.75
C LYS A 65 5.09 -12.68 18.45
N VAL A 66 5.98 -12.52 17.48
CA VAL A 66 7.01 -13.52 17.17
C VAL A 66 7.97 -13.69 18.33
N GLU A 67 8.43 -12.59 18.95
CA GLU A 67 9.31 -12.62 20.11
C GLU A 67 8.64 -13.34 21.30
N GLN A 68 7.40 -12.96 21.63
CA GLN A 68 6.63 -13.62 22.69
C GLN A 68 6.53 -15.13 22.47
N LEU A 69 6.11 -15.55 21.26
CA LEU A 69 5.95 -16.98 20.96
C LEU A 69 7.30 -17.73 20.99
N THR A 70 8.37 -17.07 20.56
CA THR A 70 9.73 -17.62 20.65
C THR A 70 10.11 -17.88 22.11
N GLN A 71 9.89 -16.89 22.99
CA GLN A 71 10.19 -17.02 24.42
C GLN A 71 9.32 -18.08 25.12
N GLU A 72 8.03 -18.18 24.77
CA GLU A 72 7.14 -19.24 25.27
C GLU A 72 7.66 -20.63 24.87
N LEU A 73 8.08 -20.81 23.61
CA LEU A 73 8.64 -22.07 23.12
C LEU A 73 9.98 -22.41 23.78
N GLU A 74 10.87 -21.44 23.98
CA GLU A 74 12.13 -21.64 24.70
C GLU A 74 11.89 -22.07 26.14
N THR A 75 10.93 -21.43 26.82
CA THR A 75 10.52 -21.78 28.17
C THR A 75 10.02 -23.23 28.22
N LEU A 76 9.10 -23.61 27.33
CA LEU A 76 8.59 -24.98 27.25
C LEU A 76 9.71 -25.99 26.98
N ARG A 77 10.59 -25.72 26.00
CA ARG A 77 11.75 -26.58 25.72
C ARG A 77 12.69 -26.70 26.92
N GLY A 78 12.91 -25.61 27.65
CA GLY A 78 13.69 -25.59 28.89
C GLY A 78 13.08 -26.48 29.97
N LEU A 79 11.76 -26.44 30.15
CA LEU A 79 11.04 -27.33 31.07
C LEU A 79 11.18 -28.79 30.67
N PHE A 80 10.98 -29.14 29.40
CA PHE A 80 11.12 -30.52 28.92
C PHE A 80 12.54 -31.06 29.07
N ARG A 81 13.59 -30.23 28.93
CA ARG A 81 14.98 -30.65 29.17
C ARG A 81 15.29 -30.95 30.64
N GLN A 82 14.53 -30.37 31.56
CA GLN A 82 14.70 -30.60 33.00
C GLN A 82 13.92 -31.82 33.49
N VAL A 83 13.00 -32.36 32.69
CA VAL A 83 12.32 -33.62 32.98
C VAL A 83 13.32 -34.77 32.78
N PRO A 84 13.61 -35.59 33.81
CA PRO A 84 14.50 -36.74 33.66
C PRO A 84 13.94 -37.70 32.60
N GLU A 85 14.83 -38.26 31.78
CA GLU A 85 14.50 -39.17 30.66
C GLU A 85 13.65 -40.40 31.05
N GLY A 86 13.54 -40.70 32.34
CA GLY A 86 12.72 -41.79 32.90
C GLY A 86 11.27 -41.45 33.27
N ALA A 87 10.84 -40.18 33.18
CA ALA A 87 9.48 -39.77 33.57
C ALA A 87 8.48 -39.70 32.40
N LEU A 88 8.96 -39.82 31.16
CA LEU A 88 8.11 -39.90 29.97
C LEU A 88 7.83 -41.38 29.67
N PRO A 89 6.57 -41.84 29.66
CA PRO A 89 6.26 -43.19 29.27
C PRO A 89 6.73 -43.36 27.83
N HIS A 90 7.81 -44.13 27.66
CA HIS A 90 8.22 -44.64 26.37
C HIS A 90 6.99 -45.32 25.80
N GLN A 91 6.46 -44.82 24.67
CA GLN A 91 5.50 -45.60 23.90
C GLN A 91 6.20 -46.92 23.57
N ARG A 92 5.88 -47.94 24.35
CA ARG A 92 6.25 -49.30 24.03
C ARG A 92 5.29 -49.76 22.93
N GLN A 93 5.93 -50.16 21.83
CA GLN A 93 5.41 -50.91 20.68
C GLN A 93 4.69 -50.07 19.62
#